data_AF-A0A0L0BB98-F1
#
_entry.id   AF-A0A0L0BB98-F1
#
_cell.length_a   1.000
_cell.length_b   1.000
_cell.length_c   1.000
_cell.angle_alpha   90.00
_cell.angle_beta   90.00
_cell.angle_gamma   90.00
#
_symmetry.space_group_name_H-M   'P 1'
#
loop_
_entity.id
_entity.type
_entity.pdbx_description
1 polymer ?
#
loop_
_entity_poly.entity_id
_entity_poly.type
_entity_poly.pdbx_seq_one_letter_code
_entity_poly.pdbx_strand_id
1 'polypeptide(L)'
;MSYVRGLDARPLPMLVRPQGMLTISRGALDAFAGTRWVSAMAVTGRSLIDGFLLGIYHEVYRPRFPVRHFDEESRAIRWLRAQDR
;
A
#
# COMPACT_ATOMS: atom_id res chain seq x y z
N MET A 1 9.24 1.97 -25.68
CA MET A 1 9.04 2.00 -24.22
C MET A 1 8.29 0.73 -23.83
N SER A 2 9.03 -0.30 -23.42
CA SER A 2 8.49 -1.64 -23.21
C SER A 2 7.78 -1.72 -21.87
N TYR A 3 6.45 -1.90 -21.90
CA TYR A 3 5.70 -2.35 -20.74
C TYR A 3 6.13 -3.79 -20.42
N VAL A 4 6.75 -3.98 -19.26
CA VAL A 4 7.12 -5.32 -18.78
C VAL A 4 5.82 -6.10 -18.56
N ARG A 5 5.55 -6.99 -19.52
CA ARG A 5 4.50 -8.00 -19.48
C ARG A 5 4.97 -9.11 -18.54
N GLY A 6 4.76 -8.94 -17.25
CA GLY A 6 4.93 -9.98 -16.24
C GLY A 6 3.59 -10.35 -15.63
N LEU A 7 2.71 -11.01 -16.40
CA LEU A 7 1.43 -11.51 -15.89
C LEU A 7 1.57 -12.80 -15.06
N ASP A 8 2.80 -13.32 -14.92
CA ASP A 8 3.14 -14.50 -14.10
C ASP A 8 4.08 -14.15 -12.92
N ALA A 9 4.37 -12.87 -12.67
CA ALA A 9 5.18 -12.48 -11.53
C ALA A 9 4.34 -12.54 -10.24
N ARG A 10 4.85 -13.22 -9.21
CA ARG A 10 4.23 -13.26 -7.88
C ARG A 10 3.99 -11.81 -7.39
N PRO A 11 2.79 -11.46 -6.90
CA PRO A 11 2.52 -10.12 -6.41
C PRO A 11 3.48 -9.75 -5.27
N LEU A 12 4.01 -8.52 -5.30
CA LEU A 12 5.07 -8.08 -4.39
C LEU A 12 4.51 -7.26 -3.22
N PRO A 13 5.12 -7.37 -2.03
CA PRO A 13 4.79 -6.49 -0.92
C PRO A 13 5.27 -5.05 -1.20
N MET A 14 4.46 -4.06 -0.80
CA MET A 14 4.75 -2.65 -1.01
C MET A 14 4.85 -1.89 0.32
N LEU A 15 5.92 -1.11 0.47
CA LEU A 15 6.11 -0.18 1.59
C LEU A 15 5.90 1.26 1.09
N VAL A 16 4.92 1.95 1.67
CA VAL A 16 4.55 3.32 1.33
C VAL A 16 5.02 4.26 2.43
N ARG A 17 5.83 5.25 2.06
CA ARG A 17 6.28 6.35 2.93
C ARG A 17 5.61 7.64 2.44
N PRO A 18 4.48 8.05 3.04
CA PRO A 18 3.80 9.29 2.67
C PRO A 18 4.53 10.55 3.18
N GLN A 19 5.66 10.44 3.87
CA GLN A 19 6.46 11.61 4.25
C GLN A 19 6.84 12.43 3.01
N GLY A 20 6.46 13.71 3.00
CA GLY A 20 6.66 14.62 1.86
C GLY A 20 5.58 14.54 0.78
N MET A 21 4.59 13.64 0.91
CA MET A 21 3.42 13.61 0.02
C MET A 21 2.44 14.71 0.43
N LEU A 22 2.38 15.78 -0.36
CA LEU A 22 1.48 16.91 -0.10
C LEU A 22 0.03 16.61 -0.48
N THR A 23 -0.18 15.83 -1.54
CA THR A 23 -1.50 15.46 -2.04
C THR A 23 -1.46 14.09 -2.70
N ILE A 24 -2.55 13.33 -2.59
CA ILE A 24 -2.82 12.14 -3.40
C ILE A 24 -4.20 12.26 -4.02
N SER A 25 -4.33 11.97 -5.31
CA SER A 25 -5.62 12.06 -6.00
C SER A 25 -6.48 10.82 -5.71
N ARG A 26 -7.80 11.00 -5.77
CA ARG A 26 -8.76 9.89 -5.68
C ARG A 26 -8.53 8.83 -6.75
N GLY A 27 -8.16 9.24 -7.97
CA GLY A 27 -7.85 8.33 -9.07
C GLY A 27 -6.60 7.48 -8.81
N ALA A 28 -5.58 8.04 -8.13
CA ALA A 28 -4.41 7.27 -7.73
C ALA A 28 -4.77 6.21 -6.68
N LEU A 29 -5.56 6.58 -5.66
CA LEU A 29 -6.03 5.62 -4.65
C LEU A 29 -6.85 4.48 -5.28
N ASP A 30 -7.79 4.82 -6.17
CA ASP A 30 -8.60 3.85 -6.90
C ASP A 30 -7.74 2.88 -7.72
N ALA A 31 -6.79 3.43 -8.49
CA ALA A 31 -5.85 2.64 -9.26
C ALA A 31 -5.07 1.67 -8.36
N PHE A 32 -4.56 2.13 -7.21
CA PHE A 32 -3.83 1.27 -6.27
C PHE A 32 -4.70 0.14 -5.72
N ALA A 33 -5.96 0.41 -5.36
CA ALA A 33 -6.84 -0.59 -4.76
C ALA A 33 -7.17 -1.75 -5.72
N GLY A 34 -7.19 -1.47 -7.03
CA GLY A 34 -7.45 -2.45 -8.08
C GLY A 34 -6.23 -3.25 -8.56
N THR A 35 -5.02 -2.91 -8.12
CA THR A 35 -3.80 -3.56 -8.63
C THR A 35 -3.71 -5.04 -8.26
N ARG A 36 -3.20 -5.85 -9.21
CA ARG A 36 -2.96 -7.30 -9.01
C ARG A 36 -1.49 -7.65 -8.74
N TRP A 37 -0.59 -6.67 -8.89
CA TRP A 37 0.85 -6.85 -8.69
C TRP A 37 1.30 -6.59 -7.25
N VAL A 38 0.39 -6.16 -6.37
CA VAL A 38 0.63 -5.94 -4.94
C VAL A 38 0.03 -7.07 -4.12
N SER A 39 0.83 -7.72 -3.27
CA SER A 39 0.36 -8.76 -2.33
C SER A 39 -0.06 -8.20 -0.97
N ALA A 40 0.57 -7.11 -0.53
CA ALA A 40 0.28 -6.44 0.74
C ALA A 40 0.84 -5.01 0.69
N MET A 41 0.24 -4.08 1.43
CA MET A 41 0.70 -2.70 1.52
C MET A 41 0.88 -2.27 2.97
N ALA A 42 2.08 -1.83 3.33
CA ALA A 42 2.35 -1.21 4.62
C ALA A 42 2.57 0.28 4.43
N VAL A 43 1.83 1.10 5.17
CA VAL A 43 1.98 2.55 5.16
C VAL A 43 2.68 2.97 6.44
N THR A 44 3.79 3.68 6.34
CA THR A 44 4.55 4.14 7.51
C THR A 44 4.39 5.62 7.71
N GLY A 45 3.83 6.05 8.84
CA GLY A 45 3.57 7.45 9.12
C GLY A 45 3.51 7.68 10.63
N ARG A 46 3.91 8.86 11.09
CA ARG A 46 3.72 9.27 12.49
C ARG A 46 2.49 10.17 12.65
N SER A 47 1.76 10.44 11.56
CA SER A 47 0.61 11.33 11.59
C SER A 47 -0.67 10.54 11.83
N LEU A 48 -1.50 11.01 12.76
CA LEU A 48 -2.87 10.51 12.95
C LEU A 48 -3.70 10.62 11.66
N ILE A 49 -3.35 11.57 10.78
CA ILE A 49 -3.96 11.75 9.46
C ILE A 49 -3.67 10.53 8.57
N ASP A 50 -2.50 9.91 8.67
CA ASP A 50 -2.13 8.74 7.86
C ASP A 50 -3.00 7.51 8.21
N GLY A 51 -3.28 7.32 9.50
CA GLY A 51 -4.20 6.29 9.98
C GLY A 51 -5.65 6.52 9.56
N PHE A 52 -6.13 7.77 9.64
CA PHE A 52 -7.48 8.15 9.19
C PHE A 52 -7.67 8.00 7.68
N LEU A 53 -6.69 8.45 6.88
CA LEU A 53 -6.68 8.27 5.44
C LEU A 53 -6.69 6.78 5.05
N LEU A 54 -6.01 5.93 5.83
CA LEU A 54 -6.06 4.49 5.62
C LEU A 54 -7.43 3.89 5.96
N GLY A 55 -8.12 4.39 6.97
CA GLY A 55 -9.50 4.04 7.27
C GLY A 55 -10.44 4.33 6.11
N ILE A 56 -10.38 5.56 5.57
CA ILE A 56 -11.14 5.95 4.37
C ILE A 56 -10.75 5.07 3.18
N TYR A 57 -9.46 4.78 3.00
CA TYR A 57 -8.99 3.95 1.91
C TYR A 57 -9.61 2.54 1.94
N HIS A 58 -9.66 1.92 3.12
CA HIS A 58 -10.30 0.62 3.32
C HIS A 58 -11.80 0.65 3.05
N GLU A 59 -12.50 1.65 3.59
CA GLU A 59 -13.95 1.74 3.50
C GLU A 59 -14.43 2.03 2.08
N VAL A 60 -13.78 2.98 1.40
CA VAL A 60 -14.17 3.47 0.07
C VAL A 60 -13.69 2.54 -1.04
N TYR A 61 -12.43 2.11 -1.00
CA TYR A 61 -11.82 1.43 -2.14
C TYR A 61 -11.69 -0.08 -1.98
N ARG A 62 -11.85 -0.61 -0.75
CA ARG A 62 -11.85 -2.05 -0.44
C ARG A 62 -10.74 -2.81 -1.17
N PRO A 63 -9.46 -2.49 -0.90
CA PRO A 63 -8.32 -3.07 -1.60
C PRO A 63 -8.35 -4.60 -1.53
N ARG A 64 -7.97 -5.26 -2.62
CA ARG A 64 -7.95 -6.73 -2.74
C ARG A 64 -6.82 -7.41 -1.96
N PHE A 65 -5.95 -6.61 -1.36
CA PHE A 65 -4.79 -7.04 -0.60
C PHE A 65 -4.84 -6.39 0.78
N PRO A 66 -4.23 -7.01 1.80
CA PRO A 66 -4.16 -6.44 3.13
C PRO A 66 -3.38 -5.12 3.12
N VAL A 67 -3.91 -4.12 3.83
CA VAL A 67 -3.26 -2.82 4.01
C VAL A 67 -3.21 -2.45 5.49
N ARG A 68 -2.05 -2.01 5.97
CA ARG A 68 -1.86 -1.70 7.40
C ARG A 68 -0.94 -0.50 7.62
N HIS A 69 -1.29 0.33 8.61
CA HIS A 69 -0.49 1.46 9.08
C HIS A 69 0.52 1.04 10.16
N PHE A 70 1.69 1.66 10.16
CA PHE A 70 2.72 1.47 11.18
C PHE A 70 3.43 2.79 11.52
N ASP A 71 3.68 3.02 12.80
CA ASP A 71 4.48 4.19 13.24
C ASP A 71 6.00 3.97 13.08
N GLU A 72 6.41 2.72 12.89
CA GLU A 72 7.80 2.28 12.81
C GLU A 72 8.03 1.42 11.56
N GLU A 73 8.98 1.83 10.72
CA GLU A 73 9.30 1.14 9.48
C GLU A 73 9.77 -0.31 9.69
N SER A 74 10.53 -0.56 10.75
CA SER A 74 11.04 -1.91 11.07
C SER A 74 9.89 -2.92 11.27
N ARG A 75 8.78 -2.48 11.86
CA ARG A 75 7.56 -3.28 12.06
C ARG A 75 6.80 -3.49 10.76
N ALA A 76 6.71 -2.45 9.92
CA ALA A 76 6.10 -2.53 8.60
C ALA A 76 6.82 -3.59 7.73
N ILE A 77 8.15 -3.53 7.66
CA ILE A 77 8.96 -4.47 6.88
C ILE A 77 8.79 -5.90 7.41
N ARG A 78 8.80 -6.10 8.73
CA ARG A 78 8.61 -7.41 9.34
C ARG A 78 7.24 -7.99 8.98
N TRP A 79 6.19 -7.17 9.02
CA TRP A 79 4.85 -7.59 8.64
C TRP A 79 4.77 -7.95 7.15
N LEU A 80 5.32 -7.12 6.26
CA LEU A 80 5.35 -7.40 4.82
C LEU A 80 6.04 -8.73 4.49
N ARG A 81 7.19 -9.01 5.12
CA ARG A 81 7.89 -10.30 4.95
C ARG A 81 7.07 -11.50 5.41
N ALA A 82 6.16 -11.32 6.38
CA ALA A 82 5.25 -12.37 6.81
C ALA A 82 4.09 -12.59 5.82
N GLN A 83 3.77 -11.62 4.97
CA GLN A 83 2.75 -11.74 3.91
C GLN A 83 3.29 -12.39 2.63
N ASP A 84 4.61 -12.44 2.46
CA ASP A 84 5.28 -13.06 1.30
C ASP A 84 5.57 -14.57 1.50
N ARG A 85 5.04 -15.18 2.57
CA ARG A 85 5.07 -16.63 2.78
C ARG A 85 3.88 -17.27 2.09
#